data_AF-A0A087BJG9-F1
#
_entry.id   AF-A0A087BJG9-F1
#
_cell.length_a   1.000
_cell.length_b   1.000
_cell.length_c   1.000
_cell.angle_alpha   90.00
_cell.angle_beta   90.00
_cell.angle_gamma   90.00
#
_symmetry.space_group_name_H-M   'P 1'
#
loop_
_entity.id
_entity.type
_entity.pdbx_description
1 polymer ?
#
loop_
_entity_poly.entity_id
_entity_poly.type
_entity_poly.pdbx_seq_one_letter_code
_entity_poly.pdbx_strand_id
1 'polypeptide(L)'
;MNIAVIIAIVVVVLIVLWAVGAYNGLVSLRNRVKNAWSQIDVQLKQRADLVPNLVETVKGYAAHESEVFTQVTQARNKAVQVAADPNTEPAQRIQAENDLSRAIFNLQATAEAYPQLQANQNFMDLQSQLKTLEEKLAYARQFYNDVVQKYNTKIETVPTNIIASLFHFKQADYYQIAEADRAVPQVKF
;
A
#
# COMPACT_ATOMS: atom_id res chain seq x y z
N MET A 1 30.08 -49.27 11.38
CA MET A 1 30.00 -47.95 10.73
C MET A 1 31.23 -47.15 11.14
N ASN A 2 32.04 -46.67 10.20
CA ASN A 2 33.22 -45.89 10.55
C ASN A 2 32.79 -44.56 11.19
N ILE A 3 33.51 -44.08 12.20
CA ILE A 3 33.20 -42.82 12.90
C ILE A 3 33.08 -41.64 11.90
N ALA A 4 33.93 -41.62 10.86
CA ALA A 4 33.86 -40.64 9.79
C ALA A 4 32.52 -40.63 9.02
N VAL A 5 31.91 -41.80 8.81
CA VAL A 5 30.60 -41.92 8.14
C VAL A 5 29.50 -41.39 9.04
N ILE A 6 29.57 -41.65 10.35
CA ILE A 6 28.62 -41.11 11.33
C ILE A 6 28.68 -39.58 11.36
N ILE A 7 29.90 -39.01 11.40
CA ILE A 7 30.11 -37.55 11.37
C ILE A 7 29.53 -36.94 10.09
N ALA A 8 29.79 -37.53 8.92
CA ALA A 8 29.26 -37.06 7.65
C ALA A 8 27.71 -37.04 7.64
N ILE A 9 27.07 -38.10 8.14
CA ILE A 9 25.61 -38.18 8.23
C ILE A 9 25.05 -37.09 9.14
N VAL A 10 25.66 -36.89 10.32
CA VAL A 10 25.22 -35.85 11.26
C VAL A 10 25.31 -34.46 10.64
N VAL A 11 26.41 -34.15 9.94
CA VAL A 11 26.57 -32.86 9.24
C VAL A 11 25.49 -32.66 8.17
N VAL A 12 25.21 -33.69 7.36
CA VAL A 12 24.15 -33.62 6.35
C VAL A 12 22.78 -33.39 6.97
N VAL A 13 22.45 -34.10 8.05
CA VAL A 13 21.18 -33.91 8.77
C VAL A 13 21.05 -32.48 9.30
N LEU A 14 22.12 -31.91 9.87
CA LEU A 14 22.12 -30.53 10.35
C LEU A 14 21.90 -29.51 9.21
N ILE A 15 22.53 -29.73 8.04
CA ILE A 15 22.34 -28.88 6.87
C ILE A 15 20.89 -28.94 6.38
N VAL A 16 20.29 -30.14 6.31
CA VAL A 16 18.89 -30.31 5.89
C VAL A 16 17.94 -29.62 6.86
N LEU A 17 18.11 -29.83 8.17
CA LEU A 17 17.28 -29.18 9.19
C LEU A 17 17.38 -27.65 9.12
N TRP A 18 18.60 -27.14 8.93
CA TRP A 18 18.82 -25.71 8.73
C TRP A 18 18.13 -25.18 7.47
N ALA A 19 18.26 -25.89 6.34
CA ALA A 19 17.65 -25.49 5.06
C ALA A 19 16.12 -25.42 5.14
N VAL A 20 15.49 -26.40 5.80
CA VAL A 20 14.04 -26.41 6.06
C VAL A 20 13.63 -25.21 6.91
N GLY A 21 14.38 -24.90 7.97
CA GLY A 21 14.13 -23.73 8.81
C GLY A 21 14.25 -22.41 8.05
N ALA A 22 15.28 -22.27 7.22
CA ALA A 22 15.50 -21.08 6.39
C ALA A 22 14.37 -20.90 5.36
N TYR A 23 13.99 -21.97 4.65
CA TYR A 23 12.90 -21.96 3.67
C TYR A 23 11.56 -21.55 4.31
N ASN A 24 11.18 -22.19 5.41
CA ASN A 24 9.94 -21.87 6.12
C ASN A 24 9.94 -20.44 6.66
N GLY A 25 11.10 -19.96 7.11
CA GLY A 25 11.28 -18.56 7.53
C GLY A 25 11.05 -17.56 6.40
N LEU A 26 11.54 -17.84 5.19
CA LEU A 26 11.31 -17.01 4.00
C LEU A 26 9.84 -17.05 3.55
N VAL A 27 9.22 -18.24 3.53
CA VAL A 27 7.78 -18.38 3.20
C VAL A 27 6.91 -17.59 4.19
N SER A 28 7.22 -17.66 5.48
CA SER A 28 6.51 -16.90 6.51
C SER A 28 6.57 -15.40 6.26
N LEU A 29 7.77 -14.85 5.99
CA LEU A 29 7.93 -13.42 5.69
C LEU A 29 7.24 -13.02 4.39
N ARG A 30 7.32 -13.83 3.33
CA ARG A 30 6.60 -13.58 2.08
C ARG A 30 5.09 -13.50 2.29
N ASN A 31 4.54 -14.38 3.10
CA ASN A 31 3.11 -14.34 3.44
C ASN A 31 2.76 -13.13 4.31
N ARG A 32 3.66 -12.68 5.19
CA ARG A 32 3.49 -11.43 5.94
C ARG A 32 3.48 -10.20 5.04
N VAL A 33 4.33 -10.14 4.01
CA VAL A 33 4.30 -9.07 3.00
C VAL A 33 2.93 -9.03 2.31
N LYS A 34 2.43 -10.20 1.86
CA LYS A 34 1.09 -10.31 1.23
C LYS A 34 -0.04 -9.86 2.17
N ASN A 35 0.03 -10.26 3.45
CA ASN A 35 -0.96 -9.86 4.44
C ASN A 35 -0.92 -8.35 4.68
N ALA A 36 0.26 -7.76 4.87
CA ALA A 36 0.42 -6.33 5.05
C ALA A 36 -0.11 -5.53 3.84
N TRP A 37 0.12 -6.03 2.62
CA TRP A 37 -0.48 -5.45 1.41
C TRP A 37 -2.01 -5.53 1.42
N SER A 38 -2.58 -6.68 1.80
CA SER A 38 -4.04 -6.84 1.90
C SER A 38 -4.67 -5.85 2.89
N GLN A 39 -3.98 -5.53 3.98
CA GLN A 39 -4.45 -4.52 4.94
C GLN A 39 -4.53 -3.12 4.30
N ILE A 40 -3.53 -2.77 3.47
CA ILE A 40 -3.55 -1.53 2.68
C ILE A 40 -4.75 -1.53 1.74
N ASP A 41 -4.96 -2.61 0.97
CA ASP A 41 -6.06 -2.71 0.01
C ASP A 41 -7.45 -2.53 0.65
N VAL A 42 -7.66 -3.03 1.87
CA VAL A 42 -8.91 -2.82 2.61
C VAL A 42 -9.15 -1.33 2.88
N GLN A 43 -8.12 -0.59 3.32
CA GLN A 43 -8.25 0.84 3.59
C GLN A 43 -8.49 1.65 2.30
N LEU A 44 -7.76 1.32 1.23
CA LEU A 44 -7.94 1.95 -0.09
C LEU A 44 -9.36 1.74 -0.62
N LYS A 45 -9.89 0.52 -0.49
CA LYS A 45 -11.27 0.21 -0.88
C LYS A 45 -12.29 1.02 -0.08
N GLN A 46 -12.18 1.05 1.25
CA GLN A 46 -13.06 1.84 2.11
C GLN A 46 -13.05 3.31 1.72
N ARG A 47 -11.87 3.87 1.41
CA ARG A 47 -11.74 5.24 0.92
C ARG A 47 -12.47 5.46 -0.40
N ALA A 48 -12.26 4.58 -1.39
CA ALA A 48 -12.93 4.66 -2.69
C ALA A 48 -14.46 4.50 -2.59
N ASP A 49 -14.95 3.78 -1.58
CA ASP A 49 -16.37 3.59 -1.29
C ASP A 49 -17.02 4.83 -0.67
N LEU A 50 -16.26 5.70 0.00
CA LEU A 50 -16.77 6.98 0.54
C LEU A 50 -16.90 8.08 -0.53
N VAL A 51 -16.15 7.98 -1.62
CA VAL A 51 -16.08 9.03 -2.67
C VAL A 51 -17.45 9.39 -3.26
N PRO A 52 -18.35 8.44 -3.61
CA PRO A 52 -19.66 8.80 -4.14
C PRO A 52 -20.48 9.64 -3.16
N ASN A 53 -20.48 9.27 -1.86
CA ASN A 53 -21.20 10.02 -0.83
C ASN A 53 -20.61 11.43 -0.63
N LEU A 54 -19.29 11.56 -0.69
CA LEU A 54 -18.61 12.85 -0.66
C LEU A 54 -19.04 13.71 -1.86
N VAL A 55 -18.97 13.16 -3.07
CA VAL A 55 -19.35 13.88 -4.31
C VAL A 55 -20.80 14.34 -4.27
N GLU A 56 -21.74 13.47 -3.87
CA GLU A 56 -23.16 13.85 -3.77
C GLU A 56 -23.40 14.93 -2.70
N THR A 57 -22.70 14.87 -1.57
CA THR A 57 -22.78 15.90 -0.53
C THR A 57 -22.28 17.25 -1.03
N VAL A 58 -21.14 17.29 -1.73
CA VAL A 58 -20.59 18.54 -2.28
C VAL A 58 -21.45 19.07 -3.43
N LYS A 59 -21.96 18.21 -4.33
CA LYS A 59 -22.87 18.59 -5.42
C LYS A 59 -24.11 19.33 -4.94
N GLY A 60 -24.67 18.95 -3.79
CA GLY A 60 -25.83 19.62 -3.20
C GLY A 60 -25.63 21.11 -2.91
N TYR A 61 -24.37 21.56 -2.78
CA TYR A 61 -24.02 22.95 -2.47
C TYR A 61 -23.21 23.65 -3.56
N ALA A 62 -22.45 22.90 -4.36
CA ALA A 62 -21.51 23.39 -5.36
C ALA A 62 -21.79 22.79 -6.75
N ALA A 63 -23.05 22.82 -7.20
CA ALA A 63 -23.48 22.18 -8.45
C ALA A 63 -22.72 22.65 -9.72
N HIS A 64 -22.16 23.87 -9.69
CA HIS A 64 -21.40 24.44 -10.81
C HIS A 64 -19.99 23.83 -10.96
N GLU A 65 -19.49 23.07 -9.97
CA GLU A 65 -18.16 22.46 -9.95
C GLU A 65 -18.10 21.11 -10.68
N SER A 66 -18.78 21.03 -11.84
CA SER A 66 -18.96 19.79 -12.60
C SER A 66 -17.63 19.16 -13.06
N GLU A 67 -16.63 19.98 -13.35
CA GLU A 67 -15.30 19.51 -13.71
C GLU A 67 -14.64 18.75 -12.55
N VAL A 68 -14.69 19.31 -11.34
CA VAL A 68 -14.11 18.70 -10.13
C VAL A 68 -14.76 17.35 -9.83
N PHE A 69 -16.11 17.27 -9.91
CA PHE A 69 -16.82 16.01 -9.71
C PHE A 69 -16.45 14.94 -10.74
N THR A 70 -16.24 15.35 -11.99
CA THR A 70 -15.84 14.46 -13.08
C THR A 70 -14.44 13.92 -12.82
N GLN A 71 -13.48 14.78 -12.46
CA GLN A 71 -12.10 14.37 -12.15
C GLN A 71 -12.05 13.36 -10.99
N VAL A 72 -12.77 13.63 -9.90
CA VAL A 72 -12.85 12.73 -8.73
C VAL A 72 -13.49 11.39 -9.08
N THR A 73 -14.58 11.41 -9.83
CA THR A 73 -15.29 10.20 -10.25
C THR A 73 -14.41 9.34 -11.16
N GLN A 74 -13.71 9.95 -12.11
CA GLN A 74 -12.77 9.26 -13.00
C GLN A 74 -11.60 8.67 -12.23
N ALA A 75 -10.99 9.44 -11.32
CA ALA A 75 -9.88 8.97 -10.50
C ALA A 75 -10.29 7.77 -9.62
N ARG A 76 -11.49 7.81 -9.03
CA ARG A 76 -12.05 6.71 -8.24
C ARG A 76 -12.29 5.48 -9.11
N ASN A 77 -12.90 5.64 -10.29
CA ASN A 77 -13.15 4.53 -11.20
C ASN A 77 -11.85 3.88 -11.66
N LYS A 78 -10.81 4.68 -11.98
CA LYS A 78 -9.48 4.17 -12.31
C LYS A 78 -8.87 3.39 -11.15
N ALA A 79 -8.92 3.92 -9.92
CA ALA A 79 -8.42 3.24 -8.73
C ALA A 79 -9.11 1.89 -8.51
N VAL A 80 -10.44 1.84 -8.60
CA VAL A 80 -11.23 0.61 -8.45
C VAL A 80 -10.97 -0.39 -9.58
N GLN A 81 -10.86 0.07 -10.83
CA GLN A 81 -10.57 -0.78 -11.98
C GLN A 81 -9.18 -1.45 -11.83
N VAL A 82 -8.18 -0.66 -11.47
CA VAL A 82 -6.81 -1.13 -11.21
C VAL A 82 -6.78 -2.09 -10.01
N ALA A 83 -7.62 -1.88 -9.00
CA ALA A 83 -7.79 -2.82 -7.88
C ALA A 83 -8.32 -4.19 -8.29
N ALA A 84 -9.21 -4.21 -9.28
CA ALA A 84 -9.95 -5.39 -9.68
C ALA A 84 -9.17 -6.30 -10.65
N ASP A 85 -8.15 -5.76 -11.33
CA ASP A 85 -7.31 -6.54 -12.22
C ASP A 85 -6.21 -7.29 -11.43
N PRO A 86 -6.23 -8.64 -11.43
CA PRO A 86 -5.26 -9.45 -10.70
C PRO A 86 -3.83 -9.38 -11.28
N ASN A 87 -3.65 -8.85 -12.49
CA ASN A 87 -2.34 -8.69 -13.15
C ASN A 87 -1.75 -7.31 -12.94
N THR A 88 -2.43 -6.43 -12.21
CA THR A 88 -1.93 -5.09 -11.92
C THR A 88 -0.64 -5.15 -11.12
N GLU A 89 0.39 -4.47 -11.64
CA GLU A 89 1.63 -4.25 -10.92
C GLU A 89 1.40 -3.33 -9.71
N PRO A 90 2.03 -3.59 -8.54
CA PRO A 90 1.88 -2.74 -7.35
C PRO A 90 2.13 -1.25 -7.61
N ALA A 91 3.08 -0.92 -8.49
CA ALA A 91 3.37 0.46 -8.87
C ALA A 91 2.18 1.16 -9.57
N GLN A 92 1.46 0.44 -10.44
CA GLN A 92 0.27 0.97 -11.11
C GLN A 92 -0.87 1.19 -10.12
N ARG A 93 -1.03 0.24 -9.17
CA ARG A 93 -1.97 0.36 -8.05
C ARG A 93 -1.70 1.60 -7.23
N ILE A 94 -0.44 1.82 -6.84
CA ILE A 94 -0.02 2.99 -6.06
C ILE A 94 -0.29 4.29 -6.83
N GLN A 95 0.04 4.33 -8.12
CA GLN A 95 -0.19 5.53 -8.93
C GLN A 95 -1.68 5.90 -9.03
N ALA A 96 -2.56 4.94 -9.29
CA ALA A 96 -4.00 5.19 -9.37
C ALA A 96 -4.57 5.71 -8.02
N GLU A 97 -4.04 5.21 -6.91
CA GLU A 97 -4.44 5.68 -5.57
C GLU A 97 -3.91 7.07 -5.22
N ASN A 98 -2.73 7.44 -5.73
CA ASN A 98 -2.21 8.80 -5.61
C ASN A 98 -3.04 9.78 -6.45
N ASP A 99 -3.43 9.40 -7.66
CA ASP A 99 -4.32 10.19 -8.52
C ASP A 99 -5.67 10.44 -7.79
N LEU A 100 -6.23 9.42 -7.15
CA LEU A 100 -7.45 9.56 -6.33
C LEU A 100 -7.25 10.48 -5.12
N SER A 101 -6.15 10.34 -4.38
CA SER A 101 -5.82 11.24 -3.27
C SER A 101 -5.78 12.71 -3.71
N ARG A 102 -5.14 13.00 -4.85
CA ARG A 102 -5.04 14.36 -5.41
C ARG A 102 -6.41 14.90 -5.81
N ALA A 103 -7.25 14.07 -6.42
CA ALA A 103 -8.61 14.49 -6.80
C ALA A 103 -9.47 14.78 -5.56
N ILE A 104 -9.40 13.95 -4.51
CA ILE A 104 -10.10 14.20 -3.23
C ILE A 104 -9.61 15.50 -2.60
N PHE A 105 -8.29 15.76 -2.60
CA PHE A 105 -7.74 17.01 -2.09
C PHE A 105 -8.28 18.24 -2.85
N ASN A 106 -8.32 18.19 -4.18
CA ASN A 106 -8.89 19.27 -5.00
C ASN A 106 -10.39 19.51 -4.70
N LEU A 107 -11.15 18.43 -4.46
CA LEU A 107 -12.55 18.53 -4.06
C LEU A 107 -12.72 19.18 -2.68
N GLN A 108 -11.84 18.86 -1.73
CA GLN A 108 -11.83 19.51 -0.41
C GLN A 108 -11.49 20.99 -0.50
N ALA A 109 -10.48 21.36 -1.31
CA ALA A 109 -10.14 22.76 -1.55
C ALA A 109 -11.30 23.54 -2.19
N THR A 110 -12.02 22.91 -3.12
CA THR A 110 -13.22 23.49 -3.73
C THR A 110 -14.32 23.71 -2.67
N ALA A 111 -14.49 22.76 -1.74
CA ALA A 111 -15.46 22.89 -0.64
C ALA A 111 -15.17 24.06 0.31
N GLU A 112 -13.93 24.55 0.39
CA GLU A 112 -13.58 25.72 1.22
C GLU A 112 -14.23 27.02 0.73
N ALA A 113 -14.56 27.11 -0.56
CA ALA A 113 -15.27 28.26 -1.13
C ALA A 113 -16.76 28.31 -0.72
N TYR A 114 -17.28 27.27 -0.06
CA TYR A 114 -18.70 27.14 0.29
C TYR A 114 -18.90 26.99 1.81
N PRO A 115 -19.04 28.09 2.58
CA PRO A 115 -19.16 28.05 4.05
C PRO A 115 -20.32 27.19 4.56
N GLN A 116 -21.44 27.19 3.81
CA GLN A 116 -22.62 26.37 4.08
C GLN A 116 -22.37 24.85 3.98
N LEU A 117 -21.43 24.43 3.15
CA LEU A 117 -20.97 23.04 3.06
C LEU A 117 -20.03 22.70 4.24
N GLN A 118 -19.16 23.63 4.64
CA GLN A 118 -18.31 23.45 5.82
C GLN A 118 -19.11 23.29 7.12
N ALA A 119 -20.29 23.92 7.19
CA ALA A 119 -21.22 23.76 8.31
C ALA A 119 -22.12 22.51 8.21
N ASN A 120 -22.07 21.75 7.10
CA ASN A 120 -22.88 20.57 6.94
C ASN A 120 -22.31 19.39 7.75
N GLN A 121 -23.13 18.84 8.66
CA GLN A 121 -22.71 17.75 9.54
C GLN A 121 -22.29 16.49 8.76
N ASN A 122 -23.01 16.10 7.71
CA ASN A 122 -22.67 14.92 6.91
C ASN A 122 -21.32 15.10 6.19
N PHE A 123 -21.03 16.32 5.70
CA PHE A 123 -19.74 16.63 5.09
C PHE A 123 -18.60 16.53 6.11
N MET A 124 -18.79 17.10 7.31
CA MET A 124 -17.82 17.02 8.40
C MET A 124 -17.54 15.57 8.84
N ASP A 125 -18.59 14.74 8.91
CA ASP A 125 -18.46 13.32 9.25
C ASP A 125 -17.68 12.55 8.17
N LEU A 126 -17.96 12.80 6.88
CA LEU A 126 -17.22 12.19 5.77
C LEU A 126 -15.75 12.61 5.76
N GLN A 127 -15.47 13.90 6.01
CA GLN A 127 -14.10 14.40 6.13
C GLN A 127 -13.34 13.74 7.30
N SER A 128 -14.01 13.56 8.43
CA SER A 128 -13.45 12.85 9.60
C SER A 128 -13.14 11.39 9.29
N GLN A 129 -14.04 10.70 8.57
CA GLN A 129 -13.82 9.32 8.13
C GLN A 129 -12.64 9.22 7.15
N LEU A 130 -12.55 10.11 6.17
CA LEU A 130 -11.44 10.16 5.22
C LEU A 130 -10.12 10.43 5.93
N LYS A 131 -10.07 11.38 6.86
CA LYS A 131 -8.88 11.65 7.67
C LYS A 131 -8.44 10.40 8.45
N THR A 132 -9.40 9.73 9.10
CA THR A 132 -9.13 8.50 9.85
C THR A 132 -8.59 7.39 8.94
N LEU A 133 -9.10 7.28 7.71
CA LEU A 133 -8.61 6.32 6.72
C LEU A 133 -7.19 6.66 6.25
N GLU A 134 -6.89 7.94 6.00
CA GLU A 134 -5.53 8.36 5.62
C GLU A 134 -4.52 8.10 6.74
N GLU A 135 -4.87 8.34 7.99
CA GLU A 135 -4.03 8.00 9.14
C GLU A 135 -3.76 6.48 9.18
N LYS A 136 -4.81 5.65 9.10
CA LYS A 136 -4.67 4.18 9.05
C LYS A 136 -3.84 3.71 7.86
N LEU A 137 -4.02 4.34 6.70
CA LEU A 137 -3.30 4.02 5.48
C LEU A 137 -1.81 4.37 5.62
N ALA A 138 -1.46 5.49 6.25
CA ALA A 138 -0.09 5.85 6.56
C ALA A 138 0.58 4.80 7.45
N TYR A 139 -0.08 4.38 8.54
CA TYR A 139 0.42 3.30 9.40
C TYR A 139 0.55 1.96 8.66
N ALA A 140 -0.44 1.60 7.83
CA ALA A 140 -0.40 0.36 7.06
C ALA A 140 0.74 0.34 6.04
N ARG A 141 1.01 1.47 5.37
CA ARG A 141 2.14 1.64 4.44
C ARG A 141 3.48 1.51 5.16
N GLN A 142 3.63 2.14 6.32
CA GLN A 142 4.82 2.00 7.14
C GLN A 142 5.04 0.54 7.56
N PHE A 143 4.00 -0.11 8.08
CA PHE A 143 4.07 -1.51 8.49
C PHE A 143 4.42 -2.45 7.32
N TYR A 144 3.83 -2.23 6.15
CA TYR A 144 4.19 -2.97 4.94
C TYR A 144 5.67 -2.81 4.59
N ASN A 145 6.17 -1.57 4.60
CA ASN A 145 7.58 -1.29 4.31
C ASN A 145 8.51 -1.95 5.33
N ASP A 146 8.17 -1.96 6.61
CA ASP A 146 8.96 -2.65 7.64
C ASP A 146 9.01 -4.18 7.42
N VAL A 147 7.90 -4.77 6.96
CA VAL A 147 7.81 -6.21 6.66
C VAL A 147 8.58 -6.54 5.37
N VAL A 148 8.48 -5.69 4.34
CA VAL A 148 9.28 -5.80 3.10
C VAL A 148 10.76 -5.70 3.42
N GLN A 149 11.18 -4.75 4.26
CA GLN A 149 12.56 -4.62 4.70
C GLN A 149 13.06 -5.91 5.35
N LYS A 150 12.32 -6.43 6.34
CA LYS A 150 12.68 -7.70 7.01
C LYS A 150 12.79 -8.87 6.04
N TYR A 151 11.88 -8.94 5.07
CA TYR A 151 11.88 -9.99 4.04
C TYR A 151 13.09 -9.87 3.11
N ASN A 152 13.34 -8.67 2.57
CA ASN A 152 14.45 -8.41 1.66
C ASN A 152 15.80 -8.60 2.36
N THR A 153 15.98 -8.08 3.59
CA THR A 153 17.18 -8.34 4.40
C THR A 153 17.41 -9.84 4.58
N LYS A 154 16.35 -10.62 4.85
CA LYS A 154 16.50 -12.07 5.04
C LYS A 154 16.85 -12.82 3.74
N ILE A 155 16.41 -12.32 2.59
CA ILE A 155 16.82 -12.84 1.27
C ILE A 155 18.31 -12.55 1.01
N GLU A 156 18.82 -11.39 1.42
CA GLU A 156 20.20 -10.97 1.15
C GLU A 156 21.22 -11.52 2.15
N THR A 157 20.78 -11.91 3.35
CA THR A 157 21.67 -12.30 4.44
C THR A 157 22.15 -13.77 4.33
N VAL A 158 23.45 -13.99 4.47
CA VAL A 158 24.06 -15.33 4.59
C VAL A 158 23.70 -15.95 5.96
N PRO A 159 23.35 -17.24 6.04
CA PRO A 159 23.34 -18.23 4.95
C PRO A 159 22.01 -18.35 4.19
N THR A 160 20.99 -17.56 4.55
CA THR A 160 19.63 -17.68 3.97
C THR A 160 19.58 -17.33 2.48
N ASN A 161 20.47 -16.47 1.98
CA ASN A 161 20.58 -16.10 0.56
C ASN A 161 20.82 -17.29 -0.39
N ILE A 162 21.47 -18.36 0.09
CA ILE A 162 21.66 -19.60 -0.68
C ILE A 162 20.31 -20.27 -0.95
N ILE A 163 19.47 -20.38 0.09
CA ILE A 163 18.11 -20.93 -0.04
C ILE A 163 17.24 -19.99 -0.87
N ALA A 164 17.37 -18.68 -0.67
CA ALA A 164 16.61 -17.69 -1.42
C ALA A 164 16.88 -17.79 -2.93
N SER A 165 18.14 -17.87 -3.34
CA SER A 165 18.54 -18.00 -4.75
C SER A 165 18.11 -19.35 -5.36
N LEU A 166 18.37 -20.47 -4.64
CA LEU A 166 18.03 -21.82 -5.08
C LEU A 166 16.52 -22.01 -5.31
N PHE A 167 15.67 -21.41 -4.47
CA PHE A 167 14.21 -21.50 -4.55
C PHE A 167 13.54 -20.25 -5.14
N HIS A 168 14.32 -19.35 -5.74
CA HIS A 168 13.85 -18.17 -6.47
C HIS A 168 12.96 -17.22 -5.64
N PHE A 169 13.29 -17.02 -4.37
CA PHE A 169 12.68 -15.96 -3.57
C PHE A 169 13.15 -14.59 -4.09
N LYS A 170 12.21 -13.82 -4.64
CA LYS A 170 12.45 -12.45 -5.10
C LYS A 170 12.18 -11.46 -4.00
N GLN A 171 12.88 -10.32 -4.05
CA GLN A 171 12.59 -9.17 -3.21
C GLN A 171 11.18 -8.65 -3.49
N ALA A 172 10.57 -8.07 -2.46
CA ALA A 172 9.33 -7.34 -2.59
C ALA A 172 9.64 -5.84 -2.75
N ASP A 173 8.80 -5.15 -3.53
CA ASP A 173 8.90 -3.71 -3.71
C ASP A 173 8.37 -2.98 -2.48
N TYR A 174 8.98 -1.84 -2.18
CA TYR A 174 8.47 -0.95 -1.14
C TYR A 174 7.26 -0.18 -1.64
N TYR A 175 6.35 0.17 -0.72
CA TYR A 175 5.31 1.15 -0.98
C TYR A 175 5.94 2.54 -0.97
N GLN A 176 6.28 3.05 -2.16
CA GLN A 176 6.83 4.40 -2.34
C GLN A 176 5.76 5.34 -2.87
N ILE A 177 5.59 6.49 -2.22
CA ILE A 177 4.82 7.61 -2.80
C ILE A 177 5.71 8.20 -3.90
N ALA A 178 5.15 8.45 -5.08
CA ALA A 178 5.89 8.90 -6.26
C ALA A 178 6.75 10.14 -5.95
N GLU A 179 7.97 10.19 -6.50
CA GLU A 179 8.95 11.26 -6.25
C GLU A 179 8.45 12.67 -6.56
N ALA A 180 7.37 12.81 -7.34
CA ALA A 180 6.71 14.09 -7.63
C ALA A 180 6.26 14.85 -6.37
N ASP A 181 6.02 14.16 -5.24
CA ASP A 181 5.66 14.79 -3.97
C ASP A 181 6.89 15.15 -3.10
N ARG A 182 8.12 14.84 -3.55
CA ARG A 182 9.38 15.25 -2.87
C ARG A 182 9.95 16.56 -3.41
N ALA A 183 9.38 17.14 -4.46
CA ALA A 183 9.75 18.46 -4.93
C ALA A 183 9.32 19.50 -3.88
N VAL A 184 10.23 19.81 -2.96
CA VAL A 184 10.09 20.92 -2.02
C VAL A 184 9.79 22.18 -2.84
N PRO A 185 8.68 22.89 -2.61
CA PRO A 185 8.39 24.12 -3.35
C PRO A 185 9.54 25.09 -3.12
N GLN A 186 10.26 25.45 -4.19
CA GLN A 186 11.27 26.49 -4.11
C GLN A 186 10.55 27.83 -3.92
N VAL A 187 10.53 28.31 -2.68
CA VAL A 187 10.10 29.67 -2.37
C VAL A 187 11.11 30.60 -3.01
N LYS A 188 10.73 31.19 -4.15
CA LYS A 188 11.43 32.35 -4.72
C LYS A 188 10.83 33.58 -4.04
N PHE A 189 11.68 34.31 -3.31
CA PHE A 189 11.41 35.69 -2.90
C PHE A 189 11.42 36.61 -4.11
#